data_AF-A0A364Y551-F1
#
_entry.id   AF-A0A364Y551-F1
#
_cell.length_a   1.000
_cell.length_b   1.000
_cell.length_c   1.000
_cell.angle_alpha   90.00
_cell.angle_beta   90.00
_cell.angle_gamma   90.00
#
_symmetry.space_group_name_H-M   'P 1'
#
loop_
_entity.id
_entity.type
_entity.pdbx_description
1 polymer ?
#
loop_
_entity_poly.entity_id
_entity_poly.type
_entity_poly.pdbx_seq_one_letter_code
_entity_poly.pdbx_strand_id
1 'polypeptide(L)'
;MVPSSRKRESDVTKEDLEALGPRDLSMDMGEDEALLKHRAHPVDFAGNDLDIPGAELDDDNEAIGKEDEENNPYSLGSDKHEDLDERHSLE
;
A
#
# COMPACT_ATOMS: atom_id res chain seq x y z
N MET A 1 3.21 -25.24 25.38
CA MET A 1 1.89 -24.65 25.67
C MET A 1 1.95 -23.22 25.17
N VAL A 2 1.33 -22.91 24.02
CA VAL A 2 1.32 -21.53 23.48
C VAL A 2 0.17 -20.79 24.18
N PRO A 3 0.39 -19.61 24.80
CA PRO A 3 -0.67 -18.94 25.53
C PRO A 3 -1.74 -18.48 24.52
N SER A 4 -2.99 -18.81 24.81
CA SER A 4 -4.16 -18.43 24.02
C SER A 4 -4.15 -16.92 23.78
N SER A 5 -4.12 -16.52 22.50
CA SER A 5 -4.33 -15.14 22.07
C SER A 5 -5.59 -14.59 22.75
N ARG A 6 -5.41 -13.54 23.57
CA ARG A 6 -6.50 -12.81 24.20
C ARG A 6 -7.01 -11.82 23.15
N LYS A 7 -8.23 -12.03 22.65
CA LYS A 7 -8.86 -11.12 21.69
C LYS A 7 -8.82 -9.68 22.24
N ARG A 8 -8.26 -8.77 21.46
CA ARG A 8 -8.19 -7.33 21.73
C ARG A 8 -9.26 -6.62 20.91
N GLU A 9 -9.67 -5.44 21.36
CA GLU A 9 -10.64 -4.60 20.65
C GLU A 9 -10.15 -4.15 19.26
N SER A 10 -8.84 -4.23 19.01
CA SER A 10 -8.22 -3.96 17.72
C SER A 10 -8.14 -5.16 16.77
N ASP A 11 -8.57 -6.35 17.19
CA ASP A 11 -8.58 -7.52 16.31
C ASP A 11 -9.79 -7.44 15.37
N VAL A 12 -9.53 -7.42 14.07
CA VAL A 12 -10.55 -7.35 13.01
C VAL A 12 -11.50 -8.55 13.09
N THR A 13 -12.80 -8.27 13.18
CA THR A 13 -13.85 -9.28 13.18
C THR A 13 -14.28 -9.65 11.76
N LYS A 14 -15.12 -10.69 11.63
CA LYS A 14 -15.66 -11.07 10.31
C LYS A 14 -16.62 -10.01 9.80
N GLU A 15 -17.39 -9.43 10.71
CA GLU A 15 -18.30 -8.32 10.44
C GLU A 15 -17.53 -7.08 9.95
N ASP A 16 -16.36 -6.77 10.53
CA ASP A 16 -15.50 -5.68 10.05
C ASP A 16 -14.98 -5.95 8.63
N LEU A 17 -14.55 -7.18 8.36
CA LEU A 17 -14.10 -7.59 7.02
C LEU A 17 -15.23 -7.48 5.98
N GLU A 18 -16.47 -7.82 6.35
CA GLU A 18 -17.63 -7.64 5.46
C GLU A 18 -17.97 -6.16 5.26
N ALA A 19 -17.82 -5.32 6.28
CA ALA A 19 -18.05 -3.88 6.18
C ALA A 19 -16.98 -3.15 5.35
N LEU A 20 -15.74 -3.64 5.35
CA LEU A 20 -14.63 -3.09 4.56
C LEU A 20 -14.75 -3.41 3.06
N GLY A 21 -15.52 -4.44 2.70
CA GLY A 21 -15.74 -4.82 1.30
C GLY A 21 -14.54 -5.53 0.65
N PRO A 22 -14.58 -5.72 -0.68
CA PRO A 22 -13.53 -6.41 -1.41
C PRO A 22 -12.22 -5.61 -1.40
N ARG A 23 -11.11 -6.30 -1.09
CA ARG A 23 -9.76 -5.73 -1.17
C ARG A 23 -9.47 -5.32 -2.61
N ASP A 24 -8.79 -4.18 -2.78
CA ASP A 24 -8.33 -3.63 -4.06
C ASP A 24 -9.44 -3.09 -4.98
N LEU A 25 -10.64 -2.84 -4.45
CA LEU A 25 -11.76 -2.22 -5.13
C LEU A 25 -12.23 -0.99 -4.34
N SER A 26 -12.40 0.13 -5.02
CA SER A 26 -13.03 1.32 -4.44
C SER A 26 -14.53 1.05 -4.21
N MET A 27 -15.09 1.67 -3.15
CA MET A 27 -16.54 1.66 -2.89
C MET A 27 -17.27 2.89 -3.46
N ASP A 28 -16.63 3.61 -4.37
CA ASP A 28 -17.15 4.85 -4.97
C ASP A 28 -18.13 4.61 -6.13
N MET A 29 -18.36 3.33 -6.50
CA MET A 29 -19.18 2.96 -7.65
C MET A 29 -18.74 3.63 -8.96
N GLY A 30 -17.42 3.75 -9.13
CA GLY A 30 -16.78 4.19 -10.35
C GLY A 30 -16.97 3.24 -11.53
N GLU A 31 -16.70 3.77 -12.72
CA GLU A 31 -16.76 3.02 -13.98
C GLU A 31 -15.64 1.97 -14.11
N ASP A 32 -14.52 2.19 -13.42
CA ASP A 32 -13.39 1.27 -13.27
C ASP A 32 -13.71 0.06 -12.38
N GLU A 33 -14.62 0.18 -11.41
CA GLU A 33 -15.01 -0.91 -10.52
C GLU A 33 -15.56 -2.12 -11.32
N ALA A 34 -16.37 -1.86 -12.35
CA ALA A 34 -16.93 -2.91 -13.21
C ALA A 34 -15.84 -3.64 -14.01
N LEU A 35 -14.82 -2.92 -14.47
CA LEU A 35 -13.69 -3.50 -15.18
C LEU A 35 -12.81 -4.33 -14.23
N LEU A 36 -12.54 -3.82 -13.04
CA LEU A 36 -11.73 -4.49 -12.02
C LEU A 36 -12.39 -5.76 -11.47
N LYS A 37 -13.73 -5.82 -11.40
CA LYS A 37 -14.47 -7.04 -11.01
C LYS A 37 -14.44 -8.15 -12.05
N HIS A 38 -14.33 -7.82 -13.34
CA HIS A 38 -14.51 -8.78 -14.45
C HIS A 38 -13.25 -9.15 -15.22
N ARG A 39 -12.12 -8.54 -14.90
CA ARG A 39 -10.83 -8.92 -15.46
C ARG A 39 -10.46 -10.38 -15.18
N ALA A 40 -9.60 -10.94 -16.04
CA ALA A 40 -9.10 -12.30 -15.92
C ALA A 40 -7.94 -12.45 -14.91
N HIS A 41 -7.24 -11.35 -14.61
CA HIS A 41 -6.02 -11.35 -13.80
C HIS A 41 -6.22 -10.56 -12.49
N PRO A 42 -5.55 -10.94 -11.39
CA PRO A 42 -5.61 -10.22 -10.12
C PRO A 42 -5.05 -8.79 -10.19
N VAL A 43 -5.27 -7.99 -9.14
CA VAL A 43 -4.80 -6.58 -9.06
C VAL A 43 -3.34 -6.69 -8.74
N ASP A 44 -2.53 -6.11 -9.62
CA ASP A 44 -1.11 -5.94 -9.43
C ASP A 44 -0.76 -4.44 -9.40
N PHE A 45 -1.50 -3.69 -8.57
CA PHE A 45 -1.11 -2.32 -8.20
C PHE A 45 -0.18 -2.31 -6.98
N ALA A 46 0.04 -3.47 -6.37
CA ALA A 46 0.82 -3.56 -5.14
C ALA A 46 2.33 -3.44 -5.41
N GLY A 47 2.80 -3.71 -6.64
CA GLY A 47 4.22 -3.61 -6.98
C GLY A 47 5.11 -4.59 -6.19
N ASN A 48 4.51 -5.60 -5.56
CA ASN A 48 5.21 -6.54 -4.68
C ASN A 48 6.28 -7.37 -5.40
N ASP A 49 6.12 -7.57 -6.70
CA ASP A 49 7.02 -8.36 -7.55
C ASP A 49 8.01 -7.47 -8.35
N LEU A 50 8.14 -6.18 -8.00
CA LEU A 50 9.12 -5.28 -8.61
C LEU A 50 10.50 -5.50 -7.97
N ASP A 51 11.44 -6.07 -8.73
CA ASP A 51 12.84 -6.22 -8.32
C ASP A 51 13.54 -4.83 -8.27
N ILE A 52 13.45 -4.11 -7.14
CA ILE A 52 14.12 -2.82 -6.95
C ILE A 52 15.61 -3.07 -6.60
N PRO A 53 16.56 -2.67 -7.46
CA PRO A 53 17.98 -2.88 -7.17
C PRO A 53 18.41 -2.15 -5.90
N GLY A 54 18.92 -2.90 -4.92
CA GLY A 54 19.39 -2.33 -3.66
C GLY A 54 18.38 -2.36 -2.53
N ALA A 55 17.12 -2.77 -2.77
CA ALA A 55 16.11 -2.90 -1.72
C ALA A 55 16.51 -3.90 -0.62
N GLU A 56 17.16 -5.02 -0.97
CA GLU A 56 17.59 -6.01 0.03
C GLU A 56 18.94 -5.67 0.71
N LEU A 57 19.62 -4.60 0.28
CA LEU A 57 20.99 -4.32 0.77
C LEU A 57 21.00 -3.69 2.18
N ASP A 58 19.89 -3.12 2.62
CA ASP A 58 19.76 -2.41 3.87
C ASP A 58 18.55 -2.85 4.72
N ASP A 59 18.01 -4.04 4.47
CA ASP A 59 17.01 -4.72 5.32
C ASP A 59 17.40 -4.71 6.81
N ASP A 60 18.68 -4.92 7.11
CA ASP A 60 19.20 -4.91 8.49
C ASP A 60 19.02 -3.54 9.18
N ASN A 61 18.88 -2.46 8.39
CA ASN A 61 18.70 -1.10 8.86
C ASN A 61 17.23 -0.67 8.95
N GLU A 62 16.28 -1.48 8.47
CA GLU A 62 14.83 -1.24 8.56
C GLU A 62 14.43 -1.07 10.04
N ALA A 63 14.90 -1.97 10.90
CA ALA A 63 14.57 -1.98 12.33
C ALA A 63 15.01 -0.71 13.09
N ILE A 64 15.97 0.02 12.54
CA ILE A 64 16.50 1.26 13.13
C ILE A 64 16.12 2.52 12.32
N GLY A 65 15.34 2.37 11.24
CA GLY A 65 14.93 3.46 10.36
C GLY A 65 16.09 4.16 9.66
N LYS A 66 17.11 3.40 9.23
CA LYS A 66 18.25 3.92 8.46
C LYS A 66 18.37 3.32 7.06
N GLU A 67 17.34 2.60 6.65
CA GLU A 67 17.15 2.16 5.28
C GLU A 67 16.96 3.36 4.33
N ASP A 68 17.31 3.16 3.07
CA ASP A 68 16.98 4.04 1.97
C ASP A 68 15.49 3.87 1.64
N GLU A 69 14.68 4.79 2.19
CA GLU A 69 13.23 4.76 2.08
C GLU A 69 12.77 4.62 0.62
N GLU A 70 13.47 5.20 -0.37
CA GLU A 70 13.09 5.13 -1.79
C GLU A 70 13.07 3.69 -2.35
N ASN A 71 13.84 2.77 -1.78
CA ASN A 71 13.88 1.38 -2.24
C ASN A 71 12.75 0.51 -1.64
N ASN A 72 11.91 1.07 -0.77
CA ASN A 72 10.80 0.36 -0.14
C ASN A 72 9.45 0.66 -0.80
N PRO A 73 8.59 -0.36 -1.02
CA PRO A 73 7.33 -0.21 -1.76
C PRO A 73 6.31 0.71 -1.08
N TYR A 74 6.46 0.95 0.23
CA TYR A 74 5.58 1.83 1.01
C TYR A 74 5.99 3.31 0.98
N SER A 75 7.13 3.66 0.37
CA SER A 75 7.66 5.03 0.33
C SER A 75 7.39 5.78 -0.97
N LEU A 76 6.45 5.29 -1.79
CA LEU A 76 6.07 5.90 -3.07
C LEU A 76 5.28 7.21 -2.88
N GLY A 77 5.93 8.22 -2.30
CA GLY A 77 5.44 9.59 -2.19
C GLY A 77 4.57 9.84 -0.96
N SER A 78 5.07 10.64 -0.02
CA SER A 78 4.23 11.30 0.97
C SER A 78 3.28 12.28 0.26
N ASP A 79 2.09 12.44 0.81
CA ASP A 79 1.00 13.37 0.49
C ASP A 79 1.42 14.87 0.36
N LYS A 80 2.70 15.20 0.58
CA LYS A 80 3.30 16.53 0.44
C LYS A 80 3.94 16.77 -0.93
N HIS A 81 3.33 16.30 -2.00
CA HIS A 81 3.80 16.55 -3.36
C HIS A 81 2.94 17.59 -4.09
N GLU A 82 2.59 18.68 -3.40
CA GLU A 82 1.86 19.83 -3.98
C GLU A 82 2.79 20.81 -4.72
N ASP A 83 4.12 20.62 -4.64
CA ASP A 83 5.12 21.52 -5.23
C ASP A 83 5.54 21.17 -6.68
N LEU A 84 5.05 20.10 -7.30
CA LEU A 84 5.40 19.81 -8.71
C LEU A 84 4.73 20.73 -9.74
N ASP A 85 3.71 21.48 -9.33
CA ASP A 85 2.97 22.38 -10.21
C ASP A 85 3.47 23.84 -10.15
N GLU A 86 4.63 24.11 -9.55
CA GLU A 86 5.29 25.42 -9.72
C GLU A 86 5.91 25.53 -11.12
N ARG A 87 5.06 25.87 -12.09
CA ARG A 87 5.49 26.30 -13.42
C ARG A 87 6.48 27.47 -13.26
N HIS A 88 7.76 27.18 -13.49
CA HIS A 88 8.83 28.15 -13.73
C HIS A 88 8.41 29.10 -14.85
N SER A 89 7.72 30.17 -14.47
CA SER A 89 7.41 31.29 -15.34
C SER A 89 8.67 32.16 -15.38
N LEU A 90 9.61 31.77 -16.25
CA LEU A 90 10.78 32.58 -16.58
C LEU A 90 10.30 33.80 -17.38
N GLU A 91 10.33 34.97 -16.74
CA GLU A 91 10.25 36.28 -17.40
C GLU A 91 11.66 36.73 -17.83
#